data_AF-A0A6J4FBM4-F1
#
_entry.id   AF-A0A6J4FBM4-F1
#
_cell.length_a   1.000
_cell.length_b   1.000
_cell.length_c   1.000
_cell.angle_alpha   90.00
_cell.angle_beta   90.00
_cell.angle_gamma   90.00
#
_symmetry.space_group_name_H-M   'P 1'
#
loop_
_entity.id
_entity.type
_entity.pdbx_description
1 polymer ?
#
loop_
_entity_poly.entity_id
_entity_poly.type
_entity_poly.pdbx_seq_one_letter_code
_entity_poly.pdbx_strand_id
1 'polypeptide(L)'
;MSLKDVLSPFTAWKYVFRDPVTIENPLRDRPGAARYRGFHKNDPELCIGCGTCETICQNGAIDMVPAPGRDPRQGDSALRPRIDYGRCCWCALCVDVCMTKSLSMSNEYIWVDRDPDAFRFTPGIDSKRWDSAELGYHRPEHHRLVPEHRPHMGELEPEERIGSFAEIVDGYTVEQARAEADRCVSCGLCIATCPAHMDIPNYIAAIRDGDYRHGLELLYRTNPFSEICGRVCTHKCETVCAAGHTGEPVAIRWLKRHIVDQVPYEQYRDVLAPPAPATGRTVAVVGAGPAGLTAAFDLARLGHAVTVYEALDKPGGMTRWGIPEYRLPYDIIDRDVDVIRSMGVDLRCGQRIGGDVTLGQLRDGHDAVVLALGLQMGRATRIPGSDHPDVRKAVDLLRQATAGEDFGTPQQAVVIGGGNVAMDIARTLARLQKQAFGTVRVTVTALEDFAHFLADPDEIKESFEEGVVILDARGPQAVVIEDGEVAGLKTWKVKSIFDEQGRFAPSYDETDEMIHPGSMVVEAIGQMTDTALLGEDLTEKLAWNRGRLQVDAKGRTSEPWLWAAGDMVRGPDVVSAVADGHRVAAGIHAALTGKEDQA
;
A
#
# COMPACT_ATOMS: atom_id res chain seq x y z
N MET A 1 -31.55 -80.90 32.23
CA MET A 1 -30.26 -80.25 31.90
C MET A 1 -29.31 -81.36 31.48
N SER A 2 -28.79 -81.35 30.26
CA SER A 2 -27.90 -82.43 29.82
C SER A 2 -26.58 -82.35 30.59
N LEU A 3 -25.89 -83.48 30.77
CA LEU A 3 -24.57 -83.50 31.39
C LEU A 3 -23.60 -82.51 30.70
N LYS A 4 -23.80 -82.28 29.40
CA LYS A 4 -23.05 -81.35 28.57
C LYS A 4 -23.29 -79.88 28.96
N ASP A 5 -24.50 -79.53 29.39
CA ASP A 5 -24.84 -78.16 29.80
C ASP A 5 -24.27 -77.83 31.18
N VAL A 6 -24.21 -78.83 32.07
CA VAL A 6 -23.59 -78.71 33.40
C VAL A 6 -22.07 -78.61 33.29
N LEU A 7 -21.46 -79.33 32.35
CA LEU A 7 -20.00 -79.37 32.17
C LEU A 7 -19.44 -78.30 31.22
N SER A 8 -20.29 -77.69 30.39
CA SER A 8 -19.94 -76.64 29.42
C SER A 8 -19.12 -75.48 30.03
N PRO A 9 -19.51 -74.86 31.16
CA PRO A 9 -18.74 -73.75 31.75
C PRO A 9 -17.32 -74.14 32.17
N PHE A 10 -17.10 -75.40 32.55
CA PHE A 10 -15.78 -75.91 32.94
C PHE A 10 -14.85 -76.11 31.74
N THR A 11 -15.36 -76.14 30.50
CA THR A 11 -14.50 -76.15 29.31
C THR A 11 -13.70 -74.86 29.14
N ALA A 12 -14.11 -73.76 29.79
CA ALA A 12 -13.33 -72.53 29.86
C ALA A 12 -12.05 -72.68 30.71
N TRP A 13 -11.98 -73.67 31.61
CA TRP A 13 -10.79 -73.92 32.44
C TRP A 13 -9.56 -74.29 31.62
N LYS A 14 -9.71 -74.85 30.42
CA LYS A 14 -8.57 -75.10 29.51
C LYS A 14 -7.87 -73.82 29.05
N TYR A 15 -8.49 -72.66 29.26
CA TYR A 15 -7.92 -71.35 28.96
C TYR A 15 -7.37 -70.63 30.20
N VAL A 16 -7.57 -71.15 31.42
CA VAL A 16 -7.09 -70.51 32.67
C VAL A 16 -5.57 -70.39 32.72
N PHE A 17 -4.85 -71.34 32.10
CA PHE A 17 -3.40 -71.35 32.00
C PHE A 17 -2.88 -71.02 30.59
N ARG A 18 -3.75 -70.57 29.69
CA ARG A 18 -3.32 -70.03 28.39
C ARG A 18 -3.22 -68.52 28.54
N ASP A 19 -2.12 -67.96 28.06
CA ASP A 19 -2.02 -66.51 27.91
C ASP A 19 -3.18 -66.03 27.03
N PRO A 20 -3.90 -64.96 27.41
CA PRO A 20 -4.93 -64.38 26.58
C PRO A 20 -4.33 -63.95 25.25
N VAL A 21 -4.98 -64.30 24.14
CA VAL A 21 -4.56 -63.91 22.77
C VAL A 21 -4.65 -62.39 22.59
N THR A 22 -5.52 -61.75 23.38
CA THR A 22 -5.69 -60.31 23.46
C THR A 22 -4.89 -59.78 24.65
N ILE A 23 -3.80 -59.09 24.37
CA ILE A 23 -3.07 -58.32 25.37
C ILE A 23 -3.88 -57.04 25.61
N GLU A 24 -4.20 -56.72 26.87
CA GLU A 24 -5.06 -55.59 27.26
C GLU A 24 -4.49 -54.21 26.87
N ASN A 25 -3.25 -54.16 26.41
CA ASN A 25 -2.61 -52.99 25.84
C ASN A 25 -1.38 -53.48 25.07
N PRO A 26 -1.14 -53.14 23.78
CA PRO A 26 0.12 -53.51 23.14
C PRO A 26 1.28 -52.94 23.98
N LEU A 27 2.03 -53.86 24.59
CA LEU A 27 3.25 -53.58 25.31
C LEU A 27 4.23 -52.92 24.34
N ARG A 28 4.57 -51.66 24.65
CA ARG A 28 5.42 -50.68 23.93
C ARG A 28 4.64 -49.79 22.97
N ASP A 29 4.64 -48.49 23.29
CA ASP A 29 4.34 -47.42 22.34
C ASP A 29 5.14 -47.68 21.07
N ARG A 30 4.47 -48.14 20.02
CA ARG A 30 5.08 -48.26 18.71
C ARG A 30 5.25 -46.83 18.21
N PRO A 31 6.48 -46.30 18.10
CA PRO A 31 6.64 -44.92 17.64
C PRO A 31 6.07 -44.80 16.23
N GLY A 32 5.36 -43.69 15.97
CA GLY A 32 4.92 -43.36 14.63
C GLY A 32 6.14 -43.21 13.71
N ALA A 33 5.97 -43.49 12.42
CA ALA A 33 7.03 -43.29 11.44
C ALA A 33 7.54 -41.84 11.49
N ALA A 34 8.84 -41.61 11.23
CA ALA A 34 9.46 -40.29 11.39
C ALA A 34 8.75 -39.16 10.62
N ARG A 35 8.09 -39.46 9.51
CA ARG A 35 7.32 -38.50 8.69
C ARG A 35 5.80 -38.75 8.73
N TYR A 36 5.33 -39.46 9.75
CA TYR A 36 3.90 -39.72 9.91
C TYR A 36 3.13 -38.40 10.04
N ARG A 37 1.93 -38.36 9.46
CA ARG A 37 1.03 -37.21 9.52
C ARG A 37 0.09 -37.41 10.70
N GLY A 38 0.57 -37.04 11.88
CA GLY A 38 -0.14 -37.15 13.14
C GLY A 38 -0.95 -35.91 13.50
N PHE A 39 -0.93 -35.52 14.78
CA PHE A 39 -1.63 -34.31 15.22
C PHE A 39 -0.83 -33.06 14.86
N HIS A 40 -1.53 -32.04 14.37
CA HIS A 40 -0.99 -30.76 13.96
C HIS A 40 -0.30 -30.04 15.13
N LYS A 41 0.74 -29.29 14.77
CA LYS A 41 1.46 -28.34 15.59
C LYS A 41 1.43 -27.00 14.87
N ASN A 42 1.44 -25.91 15.61
CA ASN A 42 1.44 -24.57 15.04
C ASN A 42 2.37 -23.69 15.88
N ASP A 43 3.24 -22.95 15.22
CA ASP A 43 3.95 -21.84 15.84
C ASP A 43 3.03 -20.60 15.82
N PRO A 44 2.47 -20.18 16.97
CA PRO A 44 1.53 -19.08 17.00
C PRO A 44 2.19 -17.71 16.75
N GLU A 45 3.51 -17.59 16.85
CA GLU A 45 4.26 -16.36 16.54
C GLU A 45 4.53 -16.21 15.05
N LEU A 46 4.74 -17.32 14.33
CA LEU A 46 4.87 -17.31 12.87
C LEU A 46 3.53 -17.31 12.14
N CYS A 47 2.46 -17.77 12.78
CA CYS A 47 1.14 -17.83 12.16
C CYS A 47 0.53 -16.42 12.03
N ILE A 48 0.15 -16.02 10.82
CA ILE A 48 -0.49 -14.71 10.55
C ILE A 48 -2.03 -14.77 10.47
N GLY A 49 -2.61 -15.95 10.71
CA GLY A 49 -4.06 -16.14 10.66
C GLY A 49 -4.70 -15.88 9.28
N CYS A 50 -3.98 -16.10 8.19
CA CYS A 50 -4.45 -15.85 6.81
C CYS A 50 -5.57 -16.81 6.33
N GLY A 51 -5.92 -17.85 7.09
CA GLY A 51 -7.02 -18.76 6.76
C GLY A 51 -6.77 -19.73 5.61
N THR A 52 -5.62 -19.69 4.93
CA THR A 52 -5.35 -20.58 3.79
C THR A 52 -5.45 -22.07 4.15
N CYS A 53 -5.12 -22.43 5.38
CA CYS A 53 -5.27 -23.80 5.89
C CYS A 53 -6.74 -24.24 6.02
N GLU A 54 -7.64 -23.33 6.41
CA GLU A 54 -9.09 -23.54 6.41
C GLU A 54 -9.61 -23.63 4.97
N THR A 55 -9.24 -22.68 4.10
CA THR A 55 -9.70 -22.65 2.71
C THR A 55 -9.33 -23.90 1.92
N ILE A 56 -8.11 -24.44 2.11
CA ILE A 56 -7.68 -25.66 1.40
C ILE A 56 -8.30 -26.95 1.98
N CYS A 57 -8.92 -26.88 3.16
CA CYS A 57 -9.44 -28.06 3.85
C CYS A 57 -10.75 -28.53 3.21
N GLN A 58 -10.66 -29.47 2.27
CA GLN A 58 -11.82 -30.05 1.60
C GLN A 58 -12.82 -30.74 2.54
N ASN A 59 -12.38 -31.14 3.74
CA ASN A 59 -13.24 -31.77 4.74
C ASN A 59 -13.95 -30.77 5.68
N GLY A 60 -13.66 -29.47 5.58
CA GLY A 60 -14.17 -28.47 6.53
C GLY A 60 -13.82 -28.83 7.97
N ALA A 61 -12.58 -29.28 8.17
CA ALA A 61 -12.04 -29.74 9.45
C ALA A 61 -11.25 -28.67 10.20
N ILE A 62 -11.09 -27.48 9.62
CA ILE A 62 -10.31 -26.39 10.20
C ILE A 62 -11.21 -25.15 10.20
N ASP A 63 -11.34 -24.53 11.37
CA ASP A 63 -11.96 -23.20 11.52
C ASP A 63 -10.90 -22.20 11.97
N MET A 64 -10.92 -20.97 11.45
CA MET A 64 -10.10 -19.89 11.98
C MET A 64 -10.76 -19.23 13.19
N VAL A 65 -10.12 -19.26 14.36
CA VAL A 65 -10.69 -18.75 15.62
C VAL A 65 -9.80 -17.70 16.28
N PRO A 66 -10.35 -16.71 17.01
CA PRO A 66 -9.55 -15.77 17.78
C PRO A 66 -8.66 -16.47 18.80
N ALA A 67 -7.36 -16.14 18.79
CA ALA A 67 -6.44 -16.65 19.80
C ALA A 67 -6.48 -15.77 21.07
N PRO A 68 -6.64 -16.37 22.28
CA PRO A 68 -6.62 -15.62 23.53
C PRO A 68 -5.34 -14.80 23.69
N GLY A 69 -5.48 -13.53 24.11
CA GLY A 69 -4.34 -12.63 24.36
C GLY A 69 -3.65 -12.08 23.11
N ARG A 70 -4.27 -12.20 21.92
CA ARG A 70 -3.78 -11.60 20.67
C ARG A 70 -4.82 -10.65 20.09
N ASP A 71 -4.38 -9.42 19.80
CA ASP A 71 -5.17 -8.44 19.06
C ASP A 71 -4.74 -8.42 17.58
N PRO A 72 -5.68 -8.18 16.64
CA PRO A 72 -5.35 -8.01 15.23
C PRO A 72 -4.34 -6.88 15.03
N ARG A 73 -3.36 -7.12 14.17
CA ARG A 73 -2.32 -6.14 13.79
C ARG A 73 -2.13 -6.17 12.29
N GLN A 74 -1.43 -5.18 11.74
CA GLN A 74 -1.15 -5.14 10.32
C GLN A 74 -0.42 -6.41 9.88
N GLY A 75 -1.03 -7.18 8.98
CA GLY A 75 -0.50 -8.47 8.51
C GLY A 75 -0.78 -9.69 9.40
N ASP A 76 -1.48 -9.56 10.54
CA ASP A 76 -1.91 -10.68 11.39
C ASP A 76 -3.39 -10.48 11.81
N SER A 77 -4.26 -11.40 11.42
CA SER A 77 -5.69 -11.35 11.77
C SER A 77 -5.98 -11.69 13.23
N ALA A 78 -4.97 -12.12 14.00
CA ALA A 78 -5.07 -12.72 15.33
C ALA A 78 -5.90 -14.01 15.40
N LEU A 79 -6.28 -14.57 14.25
CA LEU A 79 -6.94 -15.86 14.15
C LEU A 79 -5.90 -16.99 14.10
N ARG A 80 -6.22 -18.14 14.69
CA ARG A 80 -5.41 -19.37 14.62
C ARG A 80 -6.30 -20.56 14.24
N PRO A 81 -5.76 -21.58 13.55
CA PRO A 81 -6.56 -22.71 13.12
C PRO A 81 -6.97 -23.56 14.31
N ARG A 82 -8.26 -23.85 14.43
CA ARG A 82 -8.81 -24.89 15.29
C ARG A 82 -9.20 -26.08 14.43
N ILE A 83 -8.76 -27.26 14.80
CA ILE A 83 -8.84 -28.48 13.98
C ILE A 83 -9.80 -29.45 14.63
N ASP A 84 -10.78 -29.92 13.87
CA ASP A 84 -11.73 -30.96 14.24
C ASP A 84 -11.21 -32.32 13.72
N TYR A 85 -10.65 -33.13 14.61
CA TYR A 85 -10.13 -34.46 14.26
C TYR A 85 -11.22 -35.51 14.00
N GLY A 86 -12.49 -35.20 14.27
CA GLY A 86 -13.62 -36.00 13.80
C GLY A 86 -13.84 -35.89 12.28
N ARG A 87 -13.30 -34.83 11.64
CA ARG A 87 -13.42 -34.57 10.19
C ARG A 87 -12.09 -34.66 9.44
N CYS A 88 -10.98 -34.37 10.11
CA CYS A 88 -9.65 -34.39 9.49
C CYS A 88 -9.37 -35.75 8.81
N CYS A 89 -8.78 -35.74 7.60
CA CYS A 89 -8.31 -36.95 6.90
C CYS A 89 -6.78 -37.06 6.83
N TRP A 90 -6.05 -36.20 7.55
CA TRP A 90 -4.59 -36.21 7.63
C TRP A 90 -3.87 -36.12 6.25
N CYS A 91 -4.45 -35.39 5.29
CA CYS A 91 -3.86 -35.20 3.95
C CYS A 91 -2.65 -34.23 3.93
N ALA A 92 -2.47 -33.43 4.97
CA ALA A 92 -1.43 -32.41 5.14
C ALA A 92 -1.43 -31.22 4.15
N LEU A 93 -2.47 -31.05 3.33
CA LEU A 93 -2.58 -29.89 2.42
C LEU A 93 -2.55 -28.55 3.16
N CYS A 94 -3.11 -28.49 4.37
CA CYS A 94 -3.05 -27.33 5.26
C CYS A 94 -1.61 -26.95 5.67
N VAL A 95 -0.73 -27.93 5.82
CA VAL A 95 0.71 -27.74 6.09
C VAL A 95 1.42 -27.32 4.81
N ASP A 96 1.10 -27.97 3.69
CA ASP A 96 1.76 -27.70 2.40
C ASP A 96 1.43 -26.29 1.86
N VAL A 97 0.21 -25.79 2.11
CA VAL A 97 -0.20 -24.43 1.71
C VAL A 97 0.19 -23.34 2.71
N CYS A 98 0.67 -23.69 3.91
CA CYS A 98 0.95 -22.71 4.95
C CYS A 98 2.04 -21.71 4.50
N MET A 99 1.64 -20.45 4.30
CA MET A 99 2.51 -19.41 3.73
C MET A 99 3.64 -18.99 4.65
N THR A 100 3.49 -19.16 5.96
CA THR A 100 4.50 -18.82 6.96
C THR A 100 5.26 -20.03 7.49
N LYS A 101 4.95 -21.24 6.99
CA LYS A 101 5.47 -22.52 7.51
C LYS A 101 5.19 -22.72 9.01
N SER A 102 4.19 -22.03 9.59
CA SER A 102 3.86 -22.15 11.01
C SER A 102 3.25 -23.51 11.36
N LEU A 103 2.53 -24.13 10.41
CA LEU A 103 1.88 -25.42 10.60
C LEU A 103 2.82 -26.58 10.28
N SER A 104 2.78 -27.61 11.12
CA SER A 104 3.39 -28.93 10.89
C SER A 104 2.52 -30.01 11.53
N MET A 105 2.90 -31.28 11.42
CA MET A 105 2.23 -32.39 12.09
C MET A 105 3.27 -33.23 12.85
N SER A 106 2.91 -33.71 14.04
CA SER A 106 3.70 -34.67 14.82
C SER A 106 3.66 -36.06 14.19
N ASN A 107 4.48 -36.99 14.67
CA ASN A 107 4.35 -38.42 14.37
C ASN A 107 3.42 -39.16 15.36
N GLU A 108 2.74 -38.44 16.25
CA GLU A 108 1.81 -39.01 17.22
C GLU A 108 0.48 -39.37 16.56
N TYR A 109 -0.05 -40.55 16.88
CA TYR A 109 -1.27 -41.09 16.26
C TYR A 109 -2.28 -41.65 17.26
N ILE A 110 -1.93 -41.64 18.55
CA ILE A 110 -2.81 -42.10 19.62
C ILE A 110 -3.36 -40.89 20.36
N TRP A 111 -4.68 -40.73 20.37
CA TRP A 111 -5.40 -39.82 21.25
C TRP A 111 -6.68 -40.51 21.69
N VAL A 112 -6.77 -40.79 22.98
CA VAL A 112 -7.94 -41.42 23.60
C VAL A 112 -8.56 -40.41 24.56
N ASP A 113 -9.81 -40.07 24.32
CA ASP A 113 -10.62 -39.22 25.20
C ASP A 113 -12.07 -39.74 25.22
N ARG A 114 -12.80 -39.45 26.29
CA ARG A 114 -14.23 -39.78 26.41
C ARG A 114 -15.12 -38.62 25.97
N ASP A 115 -14.60 -37.41 26.00
CA ASP A 115 -15.30 -36.21 25.54
C ASP A 115 -15.07 -36.03 24.02
N PRO A 116 -16.13 -36.09 23.18
CA PRO A 116 -15.99 -35.86 21.75
C PRO A 116 -15.50 -34.44 21.42
N ASP A 117 -15.82 -33.43 22.23
CA ASP A 117 -15.39 -32.06 21.98
C ASP A 117 -13.89 -31.86 22.26
N ALA A 118 -13.26 -32.75 23.03
CA ALA A 118 -11.82 -32.72 23.25
C ALA A 118 -11.03 -32.83 21.93
N PHE A 119 -11.59 -33.49 20.91
CA PHE A 119 -10.97 -33.66 19.58
C PHE A 119 -11.03 -32.41 18.69
N ARG A 120 -11.57 -31.30 19.21
CA ARG A 120 -11.39 -29.96 18.63
C ARG A 120 -10.24 -29.26 19.33
N PHE A 121 -9.23 -28.90 18.56
CA PHE A 121 -7.94 -28.52 19.11
C PHE A 121 -7.32 -27.35 18.35
N THR A 122 -6.84 -26.35 19.08
CA THR A 122 -6.16 -25.17 18.54
C THR A 122 -4.65 -25.32 18.77
N PRO A 123 -3.89 -25.87 17.81
CA PRO A 123 -2.44 -26.04 17.94
C PRO A 123 -1.73 -24.73 18.30
N GLY A 124 -0.77 -24.83 19.22
CA GLY A 124 0.02 -23.70 19.72
C GLY A 124 -0.70 -22.83 20.76
N ILE A 125 -1.99 -23.08 21.02
CA ILE A 125 -2.79 -22.40 22.05
C ILE A 125 -3.20 -23.40 23.14
N ASP A 126 -3.84 -24.49 22.73
CA ASP A 126 -4.16 -25.59 23.62
C ASP A 126 -2.91 -26.45 23.80
N SER A 127 -2.50 -26.72 25.04
CA SER A 127 -1.32 -27.57 25.28
C SER A 127 -1.66 -29.06 25.13
N LYS A 128 -0.86 -29.78 24.36
CA LYS A 128 -0.94 -31.24 24.16
C LYS A 128 0.44 -31.88 24.23
N ARG A 129 0.46 -33.18 24.53
CA ARG A 129 1.72 -33.95 24.70
C ARG A 129 2.59 -34.00 23.44
N TRP A 130 2.02 -33.80 22.26
CA TRP A 130 2.73 -33.85 20.98
C TRP A 130 3.31 -32.50 20.55
N ASP A 131 3.09 -31.43 21.30
CA ASP A 131 3.65 -30.11 20.97
C ASP A 131 5.18 -30.15 20.99
N SER A 132 5.77 -31.00 21.83
CA SER A 132 7.22 -31.25 21.91
C SER A 132 7.72 -32.36 20.98
N ALA A 133 6.87 -32.95 20.14
CA ALA A 133 7.28 -34.03 19.24
C ALA A 133 8.23 -33.50 18.15
N GLU A 134 9.48 -33.98 18.14
CA GLU A 134 10.49 -33.60 17.15
C GLU A 134 10.23 -34.19 15.77
N LEU A 135 9.61 -35.38 15.72
CA LEU A 135 9.30 -36.10 14.49
C LEU A 135 7.90 -35.77 13.99
N GLY A 136 7.68 -36.00 12.70
CA GLY A 136 6.41 -35.84 12.03
C GLY A 136 6.54 -35.23 10.63
N TYR A 137 5.42 -34.80 10.06
CA TYR A 137 5.38 -34.21 8.74
C TYR A 137 5.59 -32.70 8.79
N HIS A 138 6.60 -32.25 8.05
CA HIS A 138 6.85 -30.85 7.73
C HIS A 138 6.87 -30.70 6.21
N ARG A 139 6.40 -29.56 5.72
CA ARG A 139 6.52 -29.23 4.30
C ARG A 139 8.01 -29.23 3.89
N PRO A 140 8.42 -30.03 2.88
CA PRO A 140 9.79 -29.99 2.38
C PRO A 140 10.18 -28.59 1.89
N GLU A 141 11.46 -28.24 2.00
CA GLU A 141 11.95 -26.88 1.73
C GLU A 141 11.60 -26.36 0.33
N HIS A 142 11.72 -27.20 -0.70
CA HIS A 142 11.45 -26.88 -2.10
C HIS A 142 10.04 -27.26 -2.56
N HIS A 143 9.14 -27.67 -1.65
CA HIS A 143 7.77 -28.04 -2.01
C HIS A 143 6.81 -26.90 -1.72
N ARG A 144 6.17 -26.38 -2.76
CA ARG A 144 5.17 -25.31 -2.66
C ARG A 144 4.05 -25.52 -3.65
N LEU A 145 2.87 -25.05 -3.27
CA LEU A 145 1.68 -25.05 -4.11
C LEU A 145 1.57 -23.78 -4.97
N VAL A 146 2.31 -22.72 -4.60
CA VAL A 146 2.34 -21.44 -5.31
C VAL A 146 3.78 -21.07 -5.72
N PRO A 147 3.98 -20.51 -6.92
CA PRO A 147 5.27 -19.98 -7.36
C PRO A 147 5.87 -18.91 -6.44
N GLU A 148 7.19 -18.90 -6.29
CA GLU A 148 7.92 -18.00 -5.39
C GLU A 148 8.14 -16.60 -5.99
N HIS A 149 8.28 -16.51 -7.31
CA HIS A 149 8.65 -15.28 -8.01
C HIS A 149 7.52 -14.78 -8.89
N ARG A 150 7.45 -13.45 -9.04
CA ARG A 150 6.58 -12.76 -9.97
C ARG A 150 6.99 -13.10 -11.41
N PRO A 151 6.04 -13.17 -12.35
CA PRO A 151 6.37 -13.04 -13.76
C PRO A 151 7.17 -11.76 -14.00
N HIS A 152 8.18 -11.86 -14.86
CA HIS A 152 9.00 -10.71 -15.23
C HIS A 152 8.13 -9.62 -15.88
N MET A 153 8.24 -8.38 -15.37
CA MET A 153 7.61 -7.20 -15.96
C MET A 153 8.58 -6.55 -16.94
N GLY A 154 8.13 -6.28 -18.16
CA GLY A 154 8.94 -5.57 -19.15
C GLY A 154 9.11 -4.09 -18.79
N GLU A 155 10.30 -3.56 -19.09
CA GLU A 155 10.64 -2.15 -18.96
C GLU A 155 11.34 -1.71 -20.26
N LEU A 156 11.15 -0.44 -20.65
CA LEU A 156 11.98 0.17 -21.69
C LEU A 156 13.46 0.16 -21.27
N GLU A 157 14.32 -0.17 -22.22
CA GLU A 157 15.77 -0.22 -21.98
C GLU A 157 16.32 1.16 -21.59
N PRO A 158 17.32 1.25 -20.69
CA PRO A 158 17.86 2.50 -20.20
C PRO A 158 18.27 3.48 -21.31
N GLU A 159 18.91 2.99 -22.37
CA GLU A 159 19.38 3.79 -23.50
C GLU A 159 18.24 4.40 -24.32
N GLU A 160 17.08 3.73 -24.37
CA GLU A 160 15.91 4.21 -25.10
C GLU A 160 15.10 5.20 -24.24
N ARG A 161 14.90 4.89 -22.96
CA ARG A 161 14.06 5.71 -22.07
C ARG A 161 14.71 7.02 -21.63
N ILE A 162 16.04 7.12 -21.57
CA ILE A 162 16.73 8.37 -21.17
C ILE A 162 16.51 9.53 -22.16
N GLY A 163 16.14 9.21 -23.41
CA GLY A 163 15.86 10.21 -24.44
C GLY A 163 14.41 10.70 -24.48
N SER A 164 13.51 10.14 -23.68
CA SER A 164 12.07 10.42 -23.77
C SER A 164 11.36 10.43 -22.41
N PHE A 165 10.11 10.87 -22.42
CA PHE A 165 9.20 10.81 -21.27
C PHE A 165 8.13 9.71 -21.45
N ALA A 166 8.40 8.72 -22.31
CA ALA A 166 7.51 7.58 -22.50
C ALA A 166 7.38 6.76 -21.21
N GLU A 167 6.20 6.15 -21.01
CA GLU A 167 5.97 5.23 -19.88
C GLU A 167 6.99 4.09 -19.92
N ILE A 168 7.68 3.85 -18.80
CA ILE A 168 8.81 2.91 -18.76
C ILE A 168 8.33 1.48 -18.66
N VAL A 169 7.29 1.22 -17.87
CA VAL A 169 6.85 -0.14 -17.55
C VAL A 169 5.79 -0.58 -18.56
N ASP A 170 5.99 -1.73 -19.20
CA ASP A 170 5.11 -2.25 -20.25
C ASP A 170 3.73 -2.68 -19.72
N GLY A 171 3.68 -3.14 -18.47
CA GLY A 171 2.52 -3.83 -17.91
C GLY A 171 2.49 -5.31 -18.25
N TYR A 172 1.63 -6.07 -17.57
CA TYR A 172 1.52 -7.51 -17.81
C TYR A 172 0.69 -7.81 -19.06
N THR A 173 1.18 -8.75 -19.86
CA THR A 173 0.34 -9.49 -20.82
C THR A 173 -0.74 -10.29 -20.09
N VAL A 174 -1.78 -10.74 -20.81
CA VAL A 174 -2.85 -11.58 -20.24
C VAL A 174 -2.29 -12.86 -19.60
N GLU A 175 -1.30 -13.49 -20.24
CA GLU A 175 -0.69 -14.73 -19.73
C GLU A 175 0.11 -14.49 -18.44
N GLN A 176 0.92 -13.43 -18.40
CA GLN A 176 1.66 -13.04 -17.20
C GLN A 176 0.73 -12.63 -16.07
N ALA A 177 -0.31 -11.84 -16.35
CA ALA A 177 -1.27 -11.41 -15.35
C ALA A 177 -2.04 -12.57 -14.73
N ARG A 178 -2.44 -13.57 -15.54
CA ARG A 178 -3.05 -14.81 -15.03
C ARG A 178 -2.07 -15.60 -14.16
N ALA A 179 -0.83 -15.77 -14.61
CA ALA A 179 0.20 -16.48 -13.83
C ALA A 179 0.49 -15.79 -12.48
N GLU A 180 0.50 -14.46 -12.45
CA GLU A 180 0.66 -13.69 -11.21
C GLU A 180 -0.60 -13.76 -10.33
N ALA A 181 -1.79 -13.70 -10.93
CA ALA A 181 -3.06 -13.84 -10.21
C ALA A 181 -3.22 -15.22 -9.54
N ASP A 182 -2.69 -16.28 -10.14
CA ASP A 182 -2.70 -17.66 -9.60
C ASP A 182 -1.86 -17.82 -8.33
N ARG A 183 -0.95 -16.88 -8.04
CA ARG A 183 -0.17 -16.87 -6.78
C ARG A 183 -0.99 -16.37 -5.58
N CYS A 184 -2.12 -15.70 -5.83
CA CYS A 184 -2.98 -15.17 -4.78
C CYS A 184 -3.80 -16.28 -4.09
N VAL A 185 -3.62 -16.40 -2.77
CA VAL A 185 -4.34 -17.37 -1.93
C VAL A 185 -5.62 -16.83 -1.28
N SER A 186 -6.10 -15.68 -1.74
CA SER A 186 -7.40 -15.10 -1.38
C SER A 186 -7.65 -14.92 0.14
N CYS A 187 -6.60 -14.63 0.91
CA CYS A 187 -6.66 -14.53 2.38
C CYS A 187 -7.26 -13.23 2.94
N GLY A 188 -7.37 -12.16 2.14
CA GLY A 188 -7.97 -10.89 2.57
C GLY A 188 -7.12 -9.97 3.46
N LEU A 189 -5.93 -10.37 3.94
CA LEU A 189 -5.06 -9.52 4.77
C LEU A 189 -4.70 -8.17 4.10
N CYS A 190 -4.58 -8.20 2.77
CA CYS A 190 -4.34 -7.03 1.94
C CYS A 190 -5.50 -6.01 1.96
N ILE A 191 -6.75 -6.45 2.14
CA ILE A 191 -7.95 -5.60 2.19
C ILE A 191 -7.90 -4.72 3.45
N ALA A 192 -7.60 -5.33 4.61
CA ALA A 192 -7.53 -4.63 5.88
C ALA A 192 -6.41 -3.56 5.90
N THR A 193 -5.35 -3.79 5.13
CA THR A 193 -4.18 -2.90 5.08
C THR A 193 -4.31 -1.81 4.01
N CYS A 194 -5.05 -2.06 2.93
CA CYS A 194 -5.32 -1.05 1.92
C CYS A 194 -6.16 0.07 2.54
N PRO A 195 -5.72 1.35 2.51
CA PRO A 195 -6.50 2.45 3.07
C PRO A 195 -7.90 2.60 2.46
N ALA A 196 -8.05 2.25 1.19
CA ALA A 196 -9.32 2.26 0.48
C ALA A 196 -10.13 0.94 0.60
N HIS A 197 -9.67 0.00 1.41
CA HIS A 197 -10.30 -1.32 1.65
C HIS A 197 -10.78 -2.02 0.37
N MET A 198 -9.96 -1.97 -0.68
CA MET A 198 -10.30 -2.54 -1.98
C MET A 198 -10.47 -4.06 -1.89
N ASP A 199 -11.35 -4.61 -2.73
CA ASP A 199 -11.67 -6.03 -2.76
C ASP A 199 -10.65 -6.84 -3.58
N ILE A 200 -9.43 -6.87 -3.05
CA ILE A 200 -8.23 -7.36 -3.74
C ILE A 200 -8.36 -8.82 -4.19
N PRO A 201 -8.76 -9.77 -3.34
CA PRO A 201 -8.92 -11.16 -3.76
C PRO A 201 -9.90 -11.33 -4.93
N ASN A 202 -11.03 -10.61 -4.91
CA ASN A 202 -12.07 -10.77 -5.92
C ASN A 202 -11.68 -10.14 -7.26
N TYR A 203 -11.06 -8.96 -7.28
CA TYR A 203 -10.60 -8.41 -8.57
C TYR A 203 -9.41 -9.21 -9.12
N ILE A 204 -8.59 -9.85 -8.29
CA ILE A 204 -7.56 -10.78 -8.76
C ILE A 204 -8.20 -12.05 -9.32
N ALA A 205 -9.28 -12.56 -8.72
CA ALA A 205 -10.03 -13.68 -9.26
C ALA A 205 -10.62 -13.34 -10.64
N ALA A 206 -11.13 -12.12 -10.83
CA ALA A 206 -11.63 -11.66 -12.12
C ALA A 206 -10.57 -11.73 -13.24
N ILE A 207 -9.29 -11.52 -12.93
CA ILE A 207 -8.18 -11.71 -13.89
C ILE A 207 -8.02 -13.20 -14.28
N ARG A 208 -8.11 -14.11 -13.30
CA ARG A 208 -8.02 -15.57 -13.55
C ARG A 208 -9.17 -16.04 -14.45
N ASP A 209 -10.36 -15.52 -14.18
CA ASP A 209 -11.58 -15.85 -14.94
C ASP A 209 -11.63 -15.14 -16.31
N GLY A 210 -10.82 -14.08 -16.50
CA GLY A 210 -10.84 -13.25 -17.71
C GLY A 210 -12.01 -12.28 -17.77
N ASP A 211 -12.70 -12.03 -16.66
CA ASP A 211 -13.82 -11.08 -16.56
C ASP A 211 -13.31 -9.70 -16.12
N TYR A 212 -12.58 -9.03 -17.01
CA TYR A 212 -12.00 -7.72 -16.73
C TYR A 212 -13.04 -6.64 -16.47
N ARG A 213 -14.25 -6.76 -17.04
CA ARG A 213 -15.35 -5.82 -16.79
C ARG A 213 -15.82 -5.90 -15.34
N HIS A 214 -16.00 -7.11 -14.80
CA HIS A 214 -16.30 -7.28 -13.38
C HIS A 214 -15.13 -6.83 -12.50
N GLY A 215 -13.88 -7.11 -12.91
CA GLY A 215 -12.69 -6.58 -12.26
C GLY A 215 -12.74 -5.05 -12.14
N LEU A 216 -13.07 -4.35 -13.23
CA LEU A 216 -13.18 -2.89 -13.28
C LEU A 216 -14.28 -2.36 -12.35
N GLU A 217 -15.44 -3.01 -12.33
CA GLU A 217 -16.54 -2.69 -11.40
C GLU A 217 -16.08 -2.76 -9.93
N LEU A 218 -15.38 -3.83 -9.55
CA LEU A 218 -14.82 -4.00 -8.21
C LEU A 218 -13.80 -2.90 -7.85
N LEU A 219 -12.98 -2.48 -8.82
CA LEU A 219 -12.01 -1.40 -8.63
C LEU A 219 -12.69 -0.05 -8.38
N TYR A 220 -13.63 0.36 -9.24
CA TYR A 220 -14.31 1.65 -9.14
C TYR A 220 -15.36 1.71 -8.01
N ARG A 221 -15.71 0.57 -7.40
CA ARG A 221 -16.55 0.55 -6.20
C ARG A 221 -15.95 1.34 -5.04
N THR A 222 -14.63 1.25 -4.85
CA THR A 222 -13.92 1.89 -3.72
C THR A 222 -12.71 2.71 -4.11
N ASN A 223 -12.36 2.81 -5.39
CA ASN A 223 -11.24 3.64 -5.84
C ASN A 223 -11.53 4.29 -7.21
N PRO A 224 -11.95 5.57 -7.24
CA PRO A 224 -12.14 6.30 -8.49
C PRO A 224 -10.81 6.67 -9.17
N PHE A 225 -9.67 6.33 -8.55
CA PHE A 225 -8.32 6.55 -9.07
C PHE A 225 -7.62 5.24 -9.41
N SER A 226 -8.34 4.31 -10.03
CA SER A 226 -7.82 2.95 -10.27
C SER A 226 -6.75 2.90 -11.35
N GLU A 227 -6.82 3.81 -12.33
CA GLU A 227 -5.78 4.01 -13.33
C GLU A 227 -4.48 4.54 -12.70
N ILE A 228 -4.58 5.62 -11.91
CA ILE A 228 -3.43 6.21 -11.21
C ILE A 228 -2.83 5.21 -10.21
N CYS A 229 -3.67 4.61 -9.34
CA CYS A 229 -3.20 3.65 -8.34
C CYS A 229 -2.77 2.30 -8.93
N GLY A 230 -3.01 2.05 -10.22
CA GLY A 230 -2.41 0.91 -10.94
C GLY A 230 -0.93 1.13 -11.26
N ARG A 231 -0.49 2.39 -11.34
CA ARG A 231 0.88 2.77 -11.73
C ARG A 231 1.71 3.22 -10.54
N VAL A 232 1.18 4.12 -9.72
CA VAL A 232 1.98 4.86 -8.71
C VAL A 232 1.54 4.64 -7.26
N CYS A 233 0.68 3.65 -6.99
CA CYS A 233 0.29 3.36 -5.61
C CYS A 233 1.50 2.88 -4.78
N THR A 234 1.52 3.29 -3.51
CA THR A 234 2.48 2.85 -2.49
C THR A 234 2.26 1.39 -2.04
N HIS A 235 1.26 0.71 -2.61
CA HIS A 235 1.06 -0.74 -2.56
C HIS A 235 1.22 -1.37 -1.17
N LYS A 236 0.73 -0.68 -0.12
CA LYS A 236 0.71 -1.17 1.28
C LYS A 236 0.07 -2.55 1.43
N CYS A 237 -0.82 -2.92 0.51
CA CYS A 237 -1.40 -4.25 0.43
C CYS A 237 -0.37 -5.37 0.19
N GLU A 238 0.73 -5.08 -0.51
CA GLU A 238 1.78 -6.04 -0.84
C GLU A 238 2.72 -6.29 0.36
N THR A 239 2.90 -5.30 1.24
CA THR A 239 3.78 -5.42 2.42
C THR A 239 3.27 -6.43 3.46
N VAL A 240 1.98 -6.76 3.41
CA VAL A 240 1.32 -7.76 4.28
C VAL A 240 0.90 -9.02 3.53
N CYS A 241 1.28 -9.15 2.26
CA CYS A 241 0.81 -10.26 1.44
C CYS A 241 1.35 -11.58 2.00
N ALA A 242 0.44 -12.55 2.23
CA ALA A 242 0.82 -13.86 2.75
C ALA A 242 1.91 -14.55 1.91
N ALA A 243 1.87 -14.40 0.58
CA ALA A 243 2.88 -14.95 -0.33
C ALA A 243 4.30 -14.41 -0.07
N GLY A 244 4.41 -13.18 0.44
CA GLY A 244 5.68 -12.52 0.77
C GLY A 244 6.48 -13.17 1.89
N HIS A 245 5.87 -14.05 2.70
CA HIS A 245 6.58 -14.75 3.78
C HIS A 245 7.52 -15.84 3.28
N THR A 246 7.27 -16.38 2.10
CA THR A 246 8.10 -17.44 1.54
C THR A 246 8.63 -17.12 0.15
N GLY A 247 8.08 -16.15 -0.58
CA GLY A 247 8.61 -15.65 -1.85
C GLY A 247 8.35 -14.16 -1.99
N GLU A 248 8.16 -13.68 -3.21
CA GLU A 248 7.74 -12.31 -3.47
C GLU A 248 6.25 -12.13 -3.18
N PRO A 249 5.81 -10.97 -2.66
CA PRO A 249 4.40 -10.68 -2.50
C PRO A 249 3.69 -10.64 -3.86
N VAL A 250 2.38 -10.85 -3.89
CA VAL A 250 1.60 -10.68 -5.13
C VAL A 250 1.72 -9.24 -5.62
N ALA A 251 1.95 -9.03 -6.91
CA ALA A 251 2.09 -7.74 -7.58
C ALA A 251 0.71 -7.07 -7.77
N ILE A 252 0.03 -6.80 -6.67
CA ILE A 252 -1.35 -6.30 -6.58
C ILE A 252 -1.51 -4.98 -7.35
N ARG A 253 -0.55 -4.05 -7.24
CA ARG A 253 -0.55 -2.79 -8.00
C ARG A 253 -0.61 -3.05 -9.51
N TRP A 254 0.23 -3.96 -10.00
CA TRP A 254 0.33 -4.27 -11.42
C TRP A 254 -0.85 -5.09 -11.94
N LEU A 255 -1.43 -5.97 -11.13
CA LEU A 255 -2.68 -6.65 -11.46
C LEU A 255 -3.85 -5.66 -11.58
N LYS A 256 -3.88 -4.60 -10.76
CA LYS A 256 -4.84 -3.51 -10.90
C LYS A 256 -4.66 -2.76 -12.21
N ARG A 257 -3.42 -2.37 -12.55
CA ARG A 257 -3.10 -1.77 -13.86
C ARG A 257 -3.56 -2.66 -15.01
N HIS A 258 -3.30 -3.97 -14.92
CA HIS A 258 -3.71 -4.90 -15.95
C HIS A 258 -5.23 -4.86 -16.19
N ILE A 259 -6.06 -4.84 -15.13
CA ILE A 259 -7.52 -4.77 -15.29
C ILE A 259 -7.94 -3.51 -16.06
N VAL A 260 -7.44 -2.33 -15.66
CA VAL A 260 -7.79 -1.07 -16.31
C VAL A 260 -7.30 -1.04 -17.76
N ASP A 261 -6.08 -1.51 -18.02
CA ASP A 261 -5.52 -1.55 -19.38
C ASP A 261 -6.26 -2.54 -20.32
N GLN A 262 -6.98 -3.54 -19.80
CA GLN A 262 -7.74 -4.50 -20.60
C GLN A 262 -9.16 -4.05 -20.96
N VAL A 263 -9.75 -3.08 -20.24
CA VAL A 263 -11.11 -2.62 -20.51
C VAL A 263 -11.04 -1.33 -21.35
N PRO A 264 -11.76 -1.25 -22.49
CA PRO A 264 -11.81 -0.02 -23.26
C PRO A 264 -12.36 1.14 -22.42
N TYR A 265 -11.69 2.29 -22.48
CA TYR A 265 -12.01 3.46 -21.65
C TYR A 265 -13.47 3.91 -21.78
N GLU A 266 -14.07 3.78 -22.97
CA GLU A 266 -15.46 4.15 -23.23
C GLU A 266 -16.45 3.36 -22.36
N GLN A 267 -16.07 2.18 -21.87
CA GLN A 267 -16.91 1.32 -21.04
C GLN A 267 -16.79 1.62 -19.53
N TYR A 268 -15.90 2.50 -19.11
CA TYR A 268 -15.68 2.77 -17.68
C TYR A 268 -16.93 3.35 -17.01
N ARG A 269 -17.71 4.13 -17.75
CA ARG A 269 -18.95 4.71 -17.23
C ARG A 269 -20.04 3.66 -17.06
N ASP A 270 -19.98 2.57 -17.81
CA ASP A 270 -20.99 1.51 -17.77
C ASP A 270 -20.89 0.62 -16.54
N VAL A 271 -19.76 0.64 -15.82
CA VAL A 271 -19.59 -0.09 -14.55
C VAL A 271 -19.97 0.76 -13.34
N LEU A 272 -20.33 2.03 -13.53
CA LEU A 272 -20.75 2.90 -12.46
C LEU A 272 -22.26 2.83 -12.21
N ALA A 273 -22.63 2.78 -10.93
CA ALA A 273 -24.01 2.98 -10.53
C ALA A 273 -24.43 4.44 -10.79
N PRO A 274 -25.67 4.69 -11.24
CA PRO A 274 -26.17 6.06 -11.41
C PRO A 274 -26.23 6.80 -10.07
N PRO A 275 -26.08 8.14 -10.06
CA PRO A 275 -26.24 8.94 -8.86
C PRO A 275 -27.61 8.76 -8.20
N ALA A 276 -27.64 8.87 -6.87
CA ALA A 276 -28.88 8.94 -6.10
C ALA A 276 -29.70 10.20 -6.42
N PRO A 277 -31.01 10.22 -6.10
CA PRO A 277 -31.84 11.42 -6.28
C PRO A 277 -31.25 12.66 -5.60
N ALA A 278 -31.46 13.82 -6.21
CA ALA A 278 -30.91 15.08 -5.73
C ALA A 278 -31.33 15.37 -4.28
N THR A 279 -30.36 15.68 -3.42
CA THR A 279 -30.58 16.03 -2.01
C THR A 279 -30.99 17.49 -1.82
N GLY A 280 -30.77 18.32 -2.85
CA GLY A 280 -30.94 19.78 -2.78
C GLY A 280 -29.82 20.50 -2.02
N ARG A 281 -28.76 19.78 -1.62
CA ARG A 281 -27.61 20.34 -0.89
C ARG A 281 -26.44 20.61 -1.83
N THR A 282 -25.62 21.57 -1.44
CA THR A 282 -24.49 22.08 -2.24
C THR A 282 -23.18 21.97 -1.46
N VAL A 283 -22.11 21.52 -2.13
CA VAL A 283 -20.78 21.38 -1.52
C VAL A 283 -19.71 21.98 -2.42
N ALA A 284 -18.82 22.80 -1.86
CA ALA A 284 -17.62 23.27 -2.53
C ALA A 284 -16.40 22.44 -2.12
N VAL A 285 -15.58 22.06 -3.08
CA VAL A 285 -14.31 21.37 -2.85
C VAL A 285 -13.18 22.23 -3.41
N VAL A 286 -12.19 22.56 -2.59
CA VAL A 286 -11.02 23.34 -2.99
C VAL A 286 -9.82 22.41 -3.18
N GLY A 287 -9.41 22.24 -4.43
CA GLY A 287 -8.34 21.35 -4.88
C GLY A 287 -8.85 20.11 -5.61
N ALA A 288 -8.39 19.90 -6.85
CA ALA A 288 -8.74 18.75 -7.68
C ALA A 288 -7.66 17.65 -7.65
N GLY A 289 -7.07 17.40 -6.48
CA GLY A 289 -6.23 16.22 -6.23
C GLY A 289 -7.07 14.98 -5.86
N PRO A 290 -6.41 13.82 -5.62
CA PRO A 290 -7.11 12.56 -5.33
C PRO A 290 -8.14 12.65 -4.18
N ALA A 291 -7.81 13.35 -3.09
CA ALA A 291 -8.73 13.51 -1.97
C ALA A 291 -9.99 14.32 -2.32
N GLY A 292 -9.81 15.50 -2.94
CA GLY A 292 -10.92 16.39 -3.27
C GLY A 292 -11.84 15.78 -4.32
N LEU A 293 -11.25 15.18 -5.36
CA LEU A 293 -12.01 14.51 -6.42
C LEU A 293 -12.71 13.23 -5.94
N THR A 294 -12.11 12.46 -5.03
CA THR A 294 -12.81 11.31 -4.41
C THR A 294 -13.99 11.80 -3.57
N ALA A 295 -13.81 12.84 -2.77
CA ALA A 295 -14.91 13.42 -1.99
C ALA A 295 -16.03 13.91 -2.93
N ALA A 296 -15.68 14.57 -4.03
CA ALA A 296 -16.64 15.04 -5.02
C ALA A 296 -17.39 13.90 -5.72
N PHE A 297 -16.67 12.84 -6.10
CA PHE A 297 -17.25 11.63 -6.70
C PHE A 297 -18.33 11.02 -5.81
N ASP A 298 -18.00 10.78 -4.55
CA ASP A 298 -18.93 10.16 -3.60
C ASP A 298 -20.11 11.07 -3.26
N LEU A 299 -19.87 12.35 -3.02
CA LEU A 299 -20.94 13.31 -2.72
C LEU A 299 -21.90 13.46 -3.90
N ALA A 300 -21.39 13.48 -5.13
CA ALA A 300 -22.22 13.50 -6.34
C ALA A 300 -23.04 12.21 -6.49
N ARG A 301 -22.44 11.04 -6.25
CA ARG A 301 -23.15 9.75 -6.22
C ARG A 301 -24.24 9.70 -5.16
N LEU A 302 -24.07 10.40 -4.05
CA LEU A 302 -25.06 10.53 -2.98
C LEU A 302 -26.14 11.60 -3.27
N GLY A 303 -26.09 12.25 -4.44
CA GLY A 303 -27.12 13.18 -4.92
C GLY A 303 -26.89 14.66 -4.55
N HIS A 304 -25.71 15.01 -4.02
CA HIS A 304 -25.38 16.41 -3.72
C HIS A 304 -24.88 17.14 -4.97
N ALA A 305 -25.14 18.45 -5.06
CA ALA A 305 -24.55 19.30 -6.09
C ALA A 305 -23.13 19.71 -5.66
N VAL A 306 -22.11 19.26 -6.38
CA VAL A 306 -20.71 19.48 -6.02
C VAL A 306 -19.99 20.35 -7.05
N THR A 307 -19.30 21.38 -6.58
CA THR A 307 -18.39 22.18 -7.39
C THR A 307 -16.96 22.03 -6.86
N VAL A 308 -16.04 21.64 -7.75
CA VAL A 308 -14.60 21.52 -7.45
C VAL A 308 -13.88 22.71 -8.07
N TYR A 309 -13.13 23.44 -7.25
CA TYR A 309 -12.31 24.57 -7.64
C TYR A 309 -10.84 24.16 -7.68
N GLU A 310 -10.20 24.30 -8.83
CA GLU A 310 -8.78 23.97 -9.05
C GLU A 310 -8.02 25.22 -9.51
N ALA A 311 -6.90 25.49 -8.86
CA ALA A 311 -6.09 26.68 -9.11
C ALA A 311 -5.33 26.60 -10.44
N LEU A 312 -4.90 25.40 -10.84
CA LEU A 312 -4.19 25.15 -12.09
C LEU A 312 -5.15 24.90 -13.25
N ASP A 313 -4.64 24.92 -14.46
CA ASP A 313 -5.41 24.74 -15.70
C ASP A 313 -5.92 23.30 -15.89
N LYS A 314 -5.29 22.32 -15.23
CA LYS A 314 -5.67 20.91 -15.25
C LYS A 314 -5.79 20.28 -13.85
N PRO A 315 -6.78 19.38 -13.66
CA PRO A 315 -6.98 18.62 -12.42
C PRO A 315 -5.97 17.49 -12.26
N GLY A 316 -5.91 16.90 -11.06
CA GLY A 316 -5.01 15.79 -10.71
C GLY A 316 -4.10 16.11 -9.51
N GLY A 317 -3.94 17.39 -9.17
CA GLY A 317 -3.06 17.82 -8.07
C GLY A 317 -1.63 17.27 -8.24
N MET A 318 -1.00 16.81 -7.15
CA MET A 318 0.37 16.30 -7.18
C MET A 318 0.57 15.06 -8.06
N THR A 319 -0.48 14.30 -8.37
CA THR A 319 -0.36 13.17 -9.30
C THR A 319 -0.08 13.64 -10.73
N ARG A 320 -0.64 14.79 -11.14
CA ARG A 320 -0.33 15.42 -12.43
C ARG A 320 0.93 16.26 -12.37
N TRP A 321 1.04 17.11 -11.34
CA TRP A 321 2.00 18.20 -11.29
C TRP A 321 3.30 17.89 -10.53
N GLY A 322 3.40 16.68 -9.95
CA GLY A 322 4.58 16.22 -9.24
C GLY A 322 5.17 14.95 -9.82
N ILE A 323 4.33 13.99 -10.20
CA ILE A 323 4.80 12.73 -10.77
C ILE A 323 5.08 12.93 -12.28
N PRO A 324 6.29 12.62 -12.76
CA PRO A 324 6.61 12.74 -14.18
C PRO A 324 5.83 11.77 -15.08
N GLU A 325 5.62 12.18 -16.33
CA GLU A 325 4.83 11.45 -17.33
C GLU A 325 5.35 10.02 -17.60
N TYR A 326 6.67 9.79 -17.51
CA TYR A 326 7.28 8.47 -17.71
C TYR A 326 6.90 7.44 -16.62
N ARG A 327 6.35 7.88 -15.49
CA ARG A 327 5.77 7.01 -14.44
C ARG A 327 4.26 6.99 -14.47
N LEU A 328 3.65 8.11 -14.82
CA LEU A 328 2.21 8.31 -14.83
C LEU A 328 1.78 9.16 -16.02
N PRO A 329 1.37 8.52 -17.13
CA PRO A 329 0.92 9.24 -18.31
C PRO A 329 -0.27 10.15 -18.02
N TYR A 330 -0.28 11.33 -18.65
CA TYR A 330 -1.25 12.37 -18.33
C TYR A 330 -2.64 12.12 -18.88
N ASP A 331 -2.78 11.34 -19.95
CA ASP A 331 -4.07 10.91 -20.49
C ASP A 331 -4.76 9.93 -19.53
N ILE A 332 -3.99 9.08 -18.85
CA ILE A 332 -4.47 8.14 -17.82
C ILE A 332 -5.08 8.90 -16.62
N ILE A 333 -4.47 10.02 -16.21
CA ILE A 333 -5.05 10.91 -15.19
C ILE A 333 -6.38 11.50 -15.67
N ASP A 334 -6.43 11.98 -16.92
CA ASP A 334 -7.65 12.56 -17.50
C ASP A 334 -8.79 11.54 -17.55
N ARG A 335 -8.50 10.26 -17.79
CA ARG A 335 -9.50 9.17 -17.77
C ARG A 335 -10.19 9.04 -16.41
N ASP A 336 -9.42 8.94 -15.32
CA ASP A 336 -9.98 8.87 -13.95
C ASP A 336 -10.81 10.13 -13.63
N VAL A 337 -10.31 11.31 -13.98
CA VAL A 337 -11.03 12.57 -13.73
C VAL A 337 -12.33 12.64 -14.53
N ASP A 338 -12.33 12.22 -15.79
CA ASP A 338 -13.53 12.25 -16.62
C ASP A 338 -14.60 11.25 -16.17
N VAL A 339 -14.19 10.12 -15.58
CA VAL A 339 -15.12 9.21 -14.88
C VAL A 339 -15.78 9.93 -13.71
N ILE A 340 -15.01 10.68 -12.91
CA ILE A 340 -15.54 11.46 -11.79
C ILE A 340 -16.50 12.55 -12.27
N ARG A 341 -16.13 13.30 -13.31
CA ARG A 341 -16.99 14.34 -13.91
C ARG A 341 -18.30 13.77 -14.45
N SER A 342 -18.28 12.54 -14.96
CA SER A 342 -19.48 11.89 -15.49
C SER A 342 -20.57 11.65 -14.43
N MET A 343 -20.24 11.72 -13.14
CA MET A 343 -21.21 11.68 -12.04
C MET A 343 -21.93 13.02 -11.78
N GLY A 344 -21.64 14.06 -12.56
CA GLY A 344 -22.28 15.38 -12.44
C GLY A 344 -21.49 16.38 -11.59
N VAL A 345 -20.19 16.15 -11.37
CA VAL A 345 -19.30 17.08 -10.67
C VAL A 345 -18.97 18.29 -11.56
N ASP A 346 -19.24 19.51 -11.08
CA ASP A 346 -18.85 20.76 -11.75
C ASP A 346 -17.38 21.10 -11.42
N LEU A 347 -16.46 20.76 -12.32
CA LEU A 347 -15.03 21.02 -12.15
C LEU A 347 -14.62 22.33 -12.83
N ARG A 348 -14.07 23.26 -12.05
CA ARG A 348 -13.63 24.58 -12.48
C ARG A 348 -12.12 24.74 -12.28
N CYS A 349 -11.38 24.55 -13.37
CA CYS A 349 -9.93 24.77 -13.42
C CYS A 349 -9.59 26.25 -13.66
N GLY A 350 -8.36 26.64 -13.33
CA GLY A 350 -7.87 28.03 -13.41
C GLY A 350 -8.51 28.99 -12.39
N GLN A 351 -9.16 28.47 -11.35
CA GLN A 351 -9.84 29.25 -10.32
C GLN A 351 -9.12 29.11 -8.98
N ARG A 352 -8.21 30.05 -8.69
CA ARG A 352 -7.51 30.11 -7.41
C ARG A 352 -8.42 30.74 -6.34
N ILE A 353 -8.78 29.95 -5.33
CA ILE A 353 -9.50 30.43 -4.15
C ILE A 353 -8.56 31.28 -3.28
N GLY A 354 -9.05 32.41 -2.79
CA GLY A 354 -8.27 33.47 -2.13
C GLY A 354 -7.87 34.62 -3.06
N GLY A 355 -8.08 34.47 -4.38
CA GLY A 355 -7.98 35.54 -5.38
C GLY A 355 -9.37 36.03 -5.80
N ASP A 356 -9.80 35.67 -7.02
CA ASP A 356 -11.08 36.13 -7.61
C ASP A 356 -12.32 35.65 -6.84
N VAL A 357 -12.24 34.46 -6.23
CA VAL A 357 -13.25 33.91 -5.33
C VAL A 357 -12.62 33.71 -3.97
N THR A 358 -13.22 34.29 -2.94
CA THR A 358 -12.75 34.19 -1.56
C THR A 358 -13.33 32.96 -0.86
N LEU A 359 -12.61 32.45 0.14
CA LEU A 359 -13.12 31.35 0.96
C LEU A 359 -14.42 31.72 1.71
N GLY A 360 -14.57 33.00 2.09
CA GLY A 360 -15.81 33.51 2.70
C GLY A 360 -17.02 33.40 1.77
N GLN A 361 -16.86 33.69 0.48
CA GLN A 361 -17.93 33.50 -0.51
C GLN A 361 -18.31 32.02 -0.66
N LEU A 362 -17.34 31.10 -0.60
CA LEU A 362 -17.63 29.67 -0.63
C LEU A 362 -18.41 29.23 0.62
N ARG A 363 -18.02 29.72 1.80
CA ARG A 363 -18.75 29.47 3.06
C ARG A 363 -20.20 29.94 2.98
N ASP A 364 -20.43 31.13 2.44
CA ASP A 364 -21.76 31.73 2.43
C ASP A 364 -22.63 31.16 1.28
N GLY A 365 -22.01 30.59 0.25
CA GLY A 365 -22.68 30.07 -0.96
C GLY A 365 -22.94 28.56 -1.01
N HIS A 366 -22.36 27.77 -0.08
CA HIS A 366 -22.49 26.32 -0.06
C HIS A 366 -22.84 25.81 1.35
N ASP A 367 -23.51 24.66 1.45
CA ASP A 367 -23.85 24.04 2.74
C ASP A 367 -22.60 23.48 3.46
N ALA A 368 -21.54 23.14 2.71
CA ALA A 368 -20.27 22.65 3.24
C ALA A 368 -19.10 22.99 2.30
N VAL A 369 -17.91 23.12 2.89
CA VAL A 369 -16.65 23.34 2.15
C VAL A 369 -15.61 22.29 2.53
N VAL A 370 -14.90 21.74 1.54
CA VAL A 370 -13.79 20.79 1.71
C VAL A 370 -12.48 21.44 1.26
N LEU A 371 -11.47 21.40 2.12
CA LEU A 371 -10.09 21.74 1.78
C LEU A 371 -9.31 20.47 1.42
N ALA A 372 -8.87 20.38 0.17
CA ALA A 372 -8.05 19.28 -0.36
C ALA A 372 -6.79 19.84 -1.05
N LEU A 373 -6.08 20.72 -0.35
CA LEU A 373 -5.03 21.58 -0.91
C LEU A 373 -3.72 20.84 -1.22
N GLY A 374 -3.53 19.66 -0.64
CA GLY A 374 -2.30 18.88 -0.80
C GLY A 374 -1.06 19.54 -0.19
N LEU A 375 0.12 19.17 -0.71
CA LEU A 375 1.43 19.69 -0.32
C LEU A 375 2.17 20.27 -1.55
N GLN A 376 1.68 21.40 -2.06
CA GLN A 376 2.12 21.96 -3.34
C GLN A 376 3.37 22.86 -3.29
N MET A 377 3.90 23.15 -2.10
CA MET A 377 5.09 24.00 -1.91
C MET A 377 6.29 23.19 -1.43
N GLY A 378 7.49 23.57 -1.84
CA GLY A 378 8.75 22.95 -1.40
C GLY A 378 9.33 23.61 -0.15
N ARG A 379 10.03 22.82 0.68
CA ARG A 379 10.80 23.32 1.82
C ARG A 379 12.19 23.81 1.39
N ALA A 380 12.78 24.69 2.19
CA ALA A 380 14.14 25.20 1.98
C ALA A 380 15.10 24.63 3.03
N THR A 381 16.32 24.29 2.64
CA THR A 381 17.36 23.82 3.58
C THR A 381 17.82 24.93 4.53
N ARG A 382 17.73 26.19 4.08
CA ARG A 382 18.19 27.38 4.80
C ARG A 382 19.69 27.38 5.11
N ILE A 383 20.48 26.62 4.34
CA ILE A 383 21.95 26.72 4.37
C ILE A 383 22.39 28.05 3.74
N PRO A 384 23.60 28.54 4.03
CA PRO A 384 24.17 29.70 3.34
C PRO A 384 24.07 29.59 1.82
N GLY A 385 23.57 30.64 1.16
CA GLY A 385 23.38 30.71 -0.30
C GLY A 385 22.11 30.05 -0.84
N SER A 386 21.26 29.44 0.00
CA SER A 386 20.02 28.77 -0.44
C SER A 386 18.89 29.71 -0.91
N ASP A 387 19.09 31.02 -0.77
CA ASP A 387 18.21 32.09 -1.25
C ASP A 387 18.55 32.57 -2.68
N HIS A 388 19.63 32.04 -3.27
CA HIS A 388 20.01 32.36 -4.64
C HIS A 388 18.92 31.93 -5.65
N PRO A 389 18.64 32.72 -6.73
CA PRO A 389 17.59 32.40 -7.71
C PRO A 389 17.72 31.01 -8.37
N ASP A 390 18.94 30.54 -8.61
CA ASP A 390 19.22 29.21 -9.17
C ASP A 390 19.22 28.07 -8.13
N VAL A 391 18.82 28.37 -6.90
CA VAL A 391 18.44 27.36 -5.90
C VAL A 391 16.93 27.16 -5.96
N ARG A 392 16.51 26.10 -6.63
CA ARG A 392 15.11 25.86 -7.00
C ARG A 392 14.49 24.77 -6.13
N LYS A 393 13.16 24.80 -5.95
CA LYS A 393 12.44 23.69 -5.31
C LYS A 393 12.07 22.64 -6.35
N ALA A 394 12.23 21.36 -5.99
CA ALA A 394 11.91 20.25 -6.88
C ALA A 394 10.46 20.29 -7.38
N VAL A 395 9.50 20.56 -6.50
CA VAL A 395 8.07 20.63 -6.86
C VAL A 395 7.75 21.73 -7.88
N ASP A 396 8.49 22.84 -7.86
CA ASP A 396 8.28 23.92 -8.82
C ASP A 396 8.85 23.52 -10.19
N LEU A 397 10.06 22.96 -10.22
CA LEU A 397 10.68 22.49 -11.46
C LEU A 397 9.90 21.33 -12.10
N LEU A 398 9.41 20.37 -11.30
CA LEU A 398 8.56 19.28 -11.80
C LEU A 398 7.26 19.80 -12.42
N ARG A 399 6.65 20.82 -11.79
CA ARG A 399 5.48 21.50 -12.35
C ARG A 399 5.80 22.21 -13.67
N GLN A 400 6.92 22.92 -13.74
CA GLN A 400 7.37 23.60 -14.97
C GLN A 400 7.65 22.59 -16.09
N ALA A 401 8.34 21.49 -15.78
CA ALA A 401 8.60 20.40 -16.72
C ALA A 401 7.29 19.78 -17.24
N THR A 402 6.32 19.52 -16.34
CA THR A 402 4.99 19.03 -16.71
C THR A 402 4.24 20.00 -17.63
N ALA A 403 4.36 21.31 -17.37
CA ALA A 403 3.74 22.36 -18.18
C ALA A 403 4.46 22.58 -19.53
N GLY A 404 5.59 21.94 -19.77
CA GLY A 404 6.43 22.19 -20.95
C GLY A 404 7.10 23.57 -20.94
N GLU A 405 7.24 24.19 -19.76
CA GLU A 405 7.92 25.47 -19.61
C GLU A 405 9.43 25.29 -19.67
N ASP A 406 10.12 26.12 -20.47
CA ASP A 406 11.57 26.19 -20.44
C ASP A 406 12.03 26.99 -19.22
N PHE A 407 12.64 26.28 -18.27
CA PHE A 407 13.23 26.87 -17.06
C PHE A 407 14.76 26.96 -17.13
N GLY A 408 15.35 26.82 -18.31
CA GLY A 408 16.79 26.86 -18.52
C GLY A 408 17.47 25.61 -17.95
N THR A 409 17.31 24.47 -18.65
CA THR A 409 17.91 23.20 -18.21
C THR A 409 19.42 23.36 -17.98
N PRO A 410 19.93 23.13 -16.75
CA PRO A 410 21.34 23.33 -16.43
C PRO A 410 22.18 22.21 -17.06
N GLN A 411 23.40 22.53 -17.53
CA GLN A 411 24.32 21.50 -18.03
C GLN A 411 24.81 20.57 -16.91
N GLN A 412 24.79 21.04 -15.66
CA GLN A 412 25.15 20.26 -14.48
C GLN A 412 24.34 20.73 -13.27
N ALA A 413 23.73 19.79 -12.53
CA ALA A 413 22.85 20.10 -11.40
C ALA A 413 23.13 19.21 -10.18
N VAL A 414 22.88 19.76 -9.00
CA VAL A 414 22.95 19.02 -7.73
C VAL A 414 21.58 19.02 -7.05
N VAL A 415 21.04 17.84 -6.77
CA VAL A 415 19.74 17.63 -6.12
C VAL A 415 19.95 17.23 -4.66
N ILE A 416 19.23 17.86 -3.74
CA ILE A 416 19.28 17.58 -2.30
C ILE A 416 18.02 16.83 -1.88
N GLY A 417 18.17 15.57 -1.47
CA GLY A 417 17.08 14.76 -0.91
C GLY A 417 17.18 13.27 -1.28
N GLY A 418 16.65 12.41 -0.42
CA GLY A 418 16.67 10.95 -0.58
C GLY A 418 15.31 10.29 -0.82
N GLY A 419 14.26 11.07 -1.13
CA GLY A 419 12.90 10.55 -1.37
C GLY A 419 12.52 10.48 -2.85
N ASN A 420 11.33 9.94 -3.14
CA ASN A 420 10.82 9.80 -4.52
C ASN A 420 10.83 11.12 -5.31
N VAL A 421 10.48 12.26 -4.68
CA VAL A 421 10.53 13.58 -5.34
C VAL A 421 11.95 13.94 -5.81
N ALA A 422 12.99 13.52 -5.06
CA ALA A 422 14.38 13.76 -5.45
C ALA A 422 14.77 12.91 -6.65
N MET A 423 14.33 11.65 -6.71
CA MET A 423 14.54 10.77 -7.87
C MET A 423 13.79 11.30 -9.09
N ASP A 424 12.51 11.68 -8.93
CA ASP A 424 11.68 12.23 -10.00
C ASP A 424 12.32 13.46 -10.65
N ILE A 425 12.78 14.44 -9.86
CA ILE A 425 13.43 15.64 -10.43
C ILE A 425 14.82 15.32 -10.99
N ALA A 426 15.60 14.45 -10.35
CA ALA A 426 16.94 14.09 -10.85
C ALA A 426 16.85 13.41 -12.22
N ARG A 427 15.92 12.48 -12.38
CA ARG A 427 15.65 11.74 -13.61
C ARG A 427 15.01 12.62 -14.69
N THR A 428 14.14 13.54 -14.29
CA THR A 428 13.59 14.57 -15.20
C THR A 428 14.73 15.45 -15.75
N LEU A 429 15.62 15.94 -14.89
CA LEU A 429 16.79 16.72 -15.32
C LEU A 429 17.74 15.89 -16.19
N ALA A 430 17.97 14.61 -15.85
CA ALA A 430 18.81 13.73 -16.66
C ALA A 430 18.28 13.58 -18.09
N ARG A 431 16.97 13.35 -18.25
CA ARG A 431 16.31 13.30 -19.57
C ARG A 431 16.43 14.63 -20.33
N LEU A 432 16.15 15.74 -19.67
CA LEU A 432 16.25 17.07 -20.29
C LEU A 432 17.70 17.40 -20.69
N GLN A 433 18.68 17.08 -19.85
CA GLN A 433 20.10 17.23 -20.17
C GLN A 433 20.53 16.31 -21.33
N LYS A 434 20.01 15.08 -21.38
CA LYS A 434 20.27 14.17 -22.48
C LYS A 434 19.74 14.74 -23.80
N GLN A 435 18.53 15.29 -23.80
CA GLN A 435 17.92 15.92 -24.97
C GLN A 435 18.64 17.21 -25.39
N ALA A 436 19.03 18.07 -24.44
CA ALA A 436 19.64 19.37 -24.72
C ALA A 436 21.14 19.30 -25.03
N PHE A 437 21.89 18.43 -24.33
CA PHE A 437 23.37 18.42 -24.34
C PHE A 437 23.98 17.06 -24.71
N GLY A 438 23.17 15.99 -24.82
CA GLY A 438 23.66 14.64 -25.13
C GLY A 438 24.33 13.90 -23.97
N THR A 439 24.51 14.56 -22.83
CA THR A 439 25.19 14.04 -21.63
C THR A 439 24.36 14.26 -20.38
N VAL A 440 24.47 13.34 -19.41
CA VAL A 440 23.84 13.47 -18.08
C VAL A 440 24.91 13.87 -17.05
N ARG A 441 24.63 14.91 -16.28
CA ARG A 441 25.47 15.42 -15.18
C ARG A 441 24.58 15.88 -14.03
N VAL A 442 23.89 14.92 -13.42
CA VAL A 442 23.07 15.15 -12.23
C VAL A 442 23.69 14.40 -11.05
N THR A 443 23.92 15.12 -9.95
CA THR A 443 24.35 14.52 -8.68
C THR A 443 23.24 14.66 -7.65
N VAL A 444 22.84 13.58 -7.01
CA VAL A 444 21.94 13.58 -5.85
C VAL A 444 22.77 13.44 -4.59
N THR A 445 22.46 14.24 -3.58
CA THR A 445 23.00 14.10 -2.21
C THR A 445 21.87 13.86 -1.24
N ALA A 446 21.97 12.81 -0.43
CA ALA A 446 20.95 12.45 0.56
C ALA A 446 21.56 12.32 1.95
N LEU A 447 20.79 12.64 3.00
CA LEU A 447 21.26 12.50 4.38
C LEU A 447 21.32 11.04 4.80
N GLU A 448 20.38 10.25 4.29
CA GLU A 448 20.23 8.82 4.48
C GLU A 448 21.34 8.04 3.78
N ASP A 449 21.74 6.92 4.37
CA ASP A 449 22.52 5.91 3.65
C ASP A 449 21.61 5.07 2.74
N PHE A 450 22.17 4.29 1.81
CA PHE A 450 21.36 3.45 0.92
C PHE A 450 20.49 2.41 1.64
N ALA A 451 20.86 1.97 2.84
CA ALA A 451 20.07 1.00 3.61
C ALA A 451 18.80 1.63 4.22
N HIS A 452 18.79 2.96 4.40
CA HIS A 452 17.69 3.73 4.96
C HIS A 452 17.12 4.76 3.97
N PHE A 453 17.44 4.65 2.69
CA PHE A 453 16.98 5.56 1.65
C PHE A 453 15.45 5.55 1.55
N LEU A 454 14.84 6.72 1.37
CA LEU A 454 13.38 6.87 1.43
C LEU A 454 12.70 6.63 0.09
N ALA A 455 13.44 6.76 -1.02
CA ALA A 455 12.91 6.49 -2.36
C ALA A 455 12.69 4.99 -2.59
N ASP A 456 11.74 4.66 -3.46
CA ASP A 456 11.47 3.28 -3.84
C ASP A 456 12.72 2.67 -4.51
N PRO A 457 13.07 1.40 -4.22
CA PRO A 457 14.28 0.77 -4.79
C PRO A 457 14.34 0.81 -6.32
N ASP A 458 13.19 0.69 -6.99
CA ASP A 458 13.08 0.78 -8.45
C ASP A 458 13.51 2.17 -8.95
N GLU A 459 13.10 3.25 -8.27
CA GLU A 459 13.47 4.63 -8.63
C GLU A 459 14.97 4.89 -8.47
N ILE A 460 15.61 4.25 -7.48
CA ILE A 460 17.06 4.33 -7.25
C ILE A 460 17.79 3.59 -8.37
N LYS A 461 17.39 2.34 -8.66
CA LYS A 461 17.91 1.52 -9.77
C LYS A 461 17.82 2.30 -11.08
N GLU A 462 16.64 2.83 -11.38
CA GLU A 462 16.36 3.54 -12.63
C GLU A 462 17.18 4.84 -12.74
N SER A 463 17.40 5.54 -11.62
CA SER A 463 18.27 6.73 -11.58
C SER A 463 19.72 6.40 -11.95
N PHE A 464 20.26 5.30 -11.42
CA PHE A 464 21.63 4.86 -11.77
C PHE A 464 21.74 4.45 -13.25
N GLU A 465 20.75 3.71 -13.76
CA GLU A 465 20.68 3.29 -15.16
C GLU A 465 20.60 4.50 -16.12
N GLU A 466 19.98 5.60 -15.66
CA GLU A 466 19.88 6.87 -16.38
C GLU A 466 21.11 7.78 -16.22
N GLY A 467 22.15 7.33 -15.50
CA GLY A 467 23.42 8.04 -15.35
C GLY A 467 23.43 9.11 -14.25
N VAL A 468 22.46 9.11 -13.34
CA VAL A 468 22.46 9.95 -12.14
C VAL A 468 23.47 9.41 -11.14
N VAL A 469 24.29 10.31 -10.57
CA VAL A 469 25.22 9.96 -9.48
C VAL A 469 24.52 10.20 -8.15
N ILE A 470 24.31 9.16 -7.35
CA ILE A 470 23.70 9.30 -6.00
C ILE A 470 24.79 9.14 -4.95
N LEU A 471 24.88 10.14 -4.06
CA LEU A 471 25.78 10.17 -2.92
C LEU A 471 24.93 10.13 -1.64
N ASP A 472 24.97 8.99 -0.97
CA ASP A 472 24.29 8.75 0.29
C ASP A 472 25.14 9.24 1.48
N ALA A 473 24.55 9.31 2.67
CA ALA A 473 25.19 9.83 3.88
C ALA A 473 25.94 11.17 3.64
N ARG A 474 25.32 12.05 2.86
CA ARG A 474 25.87 13.34 2.43
C ARG A 474 24.92 14.51 2.69
N GLY A 475 25.36 15.39 3.58
CA GLY A 475 24.56 16.55 4.00
C GLY A 475 25.04 17.87 3.43
N PRO A 476 24.13 18.74 2.96
CA PRO A 476 24.47 20.04 2.42
C PRO A 476 24.91 21.02 3.51
N GLN A 477 25.91 21.85 3.21
CA GLN A 477 26.49 22.82 4.15
C GLN A 477 26.41 24.25 3.65
N ALA A 478 26.61 24.47 2.35
CA ALA A 478 26.46 25.78 1.72
C ALA A 478 26.33 25.61 0.20
N VAL A 479 25.61 26.53 -0.45
CA VAL A 479 25.68 26.71 -1.89
C VAL A 479 26.95 27.53 -2.19
N VAL A 480 27.79 27.01 -3.07
CA VAL A 480 29.02 27.70 -3.49
C VAL A 480 28.65 28.68 -4.61
N ILE A 481 28.93 29.96 -4.39
CA ILE A 481 28.62 31.04 -5.31
C ILE A 481 29.94 31.72 -5.71
N GLU A 482 30.22 31.79 -7.00
CA GLU A 482 31.41 32.40 -7.58
C GLU A 482 30.96 33.44 -8.61
N ASP A 483 31.49 34.67 -8.53
CA ASP A 483 31.13 35.78 -9.43
C ASP A 483 29.61 36.06 -9.53
N GLY A 484 28.85 35.72 -8.49
CA GLY A 484 27.40 35.89 -8.43
C GLY A 484 26.60 34.77 -9.08
N GLU A 485 27.25 33.68 -9.51
CA GLU A 485 26.64 32.51 -10.13
C GLU A 485 26.81 31.28 -9.22
N VAL A 486 25.87 30.33 -9.28
CA VAL A 486 26.02 29.06 -8.55
C VAL A 486 27.11 28.23 -9.20
N ALA A 487 28.14 27.87 -8.43
CA ALA A 487 29.23 27.00 -8.85
C ALA A 487 29.05 25.55 -8.37
N GLY A 488 28.27 25.33 -7.31
CA GLY A 488 27.96 23.99 -6.82
C GLY A 488 27.40 23.93 -5.40
N LEU A 489 27.44 22.74 -4.81
CA LEU A 489 27.00 22.46 -3.46
C LEU A 489 28.14 21.90 -2.61
N LYS A 490 28.44 22.56 -1.49
CA LYS A 490 29.36 22.04 -0.48
C LYS A 490 28.63 21.06 0.44
N THR A 491 29.21 19.89 0.66
CA THR A 491 28.67 18.85 1.55
C THR A 491 29.70 18.27 2.50
N TRP A 492 29.20 17.68 3.58
CA TRP A 492 29.98 16.88 4.54
C TRP A 492 29.37 15.49 4.67
N LYS A 493 30.19 14.51 5.07
CA LYS A 493 29.71 13.19 5.46
C LYS A 493 28.81 13.26 6.69
N VAL A 494 27.68 12.59 6.63
CA VAL A 494 26.75 12.43 7.74
C VAL A 494 27.29 11.35 8.68
N LYS A 495 27.40 11.67 9.97
CA LYS A 495 27.74 10.72 11.04
C LYS A 495 26.50 10.12 11.69
N SER A 496 25.47 10.95 11.88
CA SER A 496 24.15 10.55 12.38
C SER A 496 23.08 11.50 11.85
N ILE A 497 21.85 11.03 11.70
CA ILE A 497 20.69 11.86 11.29
C ILE A 497 19.86 12.27 12.51
N PHE A 498 19.81 11.40 13.52
CA PHE A 498 19.03 11.59 14.74
C PHE A 498 19.92 11.71 15.96
N ASP A 499 19.43 12.41 16.99
CA ASP A 499 20.01 12.40 18.33
C ASP A 499 19.61 11.14 19.12
N GLU A 500 20.12 11.03 20.36
CA GLU A 500 19.82 9.91 21.27
C GLU A 500 18.32 9.77 21.61
N GLN A 501 17.53 10.84 21.41
CA GLN A 501 16.08 10.84 21.63
C GLN A 501 15.29 10.57 20.35
N GLY A 502 15.96 10.24 19.24
CA GLY A 502 15.34 9.99 17.94
C GLY A 502 14.81 11.25 17.26
N ARG A 503 15.21 12.45 17.70
CA ARG A 503 14.83 13.72 17.07
C ARG A 503 15.78 14.00 15.92
N PHE A 504 15.24 14.57 14.84
CA PHE A 504 16.03 14.96 13.68
C PHE A 504 17.05 16.04 14.09
N ALA A 505 18.33 15.66 14.08
CA ALA A 505 19.46 16.47 14.53
C ALA A 505 20.74 15.93 13.89
N PRO A 506 20.94 16.15 12.58
CA PRO A 506 22.04 15.55 11.86
C PRO A 506 23.40 16.09 12.34
N SER A 507 24.39 15.19 12.44
CA SER A 507 25.77 15.50 12.79
C SER A 507 26.71 15.11 11.64
N TYR A 508 27.83 15.83 11.50
CA TYR A 508 28.67 15.76 10.32
C TYR A 508 30.16 15.54 10.62
N ASP A 509 30.90 15.07 9.61
CA ASP A 509 32.36 15.13 9.56
C ASP A 509 32.83 16.35 8.78
N GLU A 510 33.22 17.41 9.49
CA GLU A 510 33.69 18.66 8.86
C GLU A 510 35.01 18.48 8.10
N THR A 511 35.78 17.42 8.41
CA THR A 511 37.04 17.14 7.71
C THR A 511 36.83 16.54 6.33
N ASP A 512 35.62 16.06 6.06
CA ASP A 512 35.24 15.39 4.82
C ASP A 512 34.45 16.36 3.93
N GLU A 513 35.11 17.46 3.56
CA GLU A 513 34.53 18.47 2.68
C GLU A 513 34.60 18.06 1.22
N MET A 514 33.46 18.11 0.54
CA MET A 514 33.36 17.94 -0.90
C MET A 514 32.54 19.07 -1.51
N ILE A 515 32.95 19.51 -2.70
CA ILE A 515 32.18 20.42 -3.53
C ILE A 515 31.68 19.63 -4.73
N HIS A 516 30.37 19.59 -4.92
CA HIS A 516 29.72 18.99 -6.08
C HIS A 516 29.41 20.11 -7.08
N PRO A 517 30.10 20.16 -8.24
CA PRO A 517 29.88 21.24 -9.19
C PRO A 517 28.47 21.20 -9.78
N GLY A 518 27.92 22.36 -10.09
CA GLY A 518 26.63 22.49 -10.75
C GLY A 518 26.15 23.94 -10.79
N SER A 519 25.51 24.34 -11.89
CA SER A 519 24.98 25.69 -12.08
C SER A 519 23.57 25.87 -11.51
N MET A 520 22.98 24.80 -10.98
CA MET A 520 21.68 24.81 -10.33
C MET A 520 21.70 23.82 -9.16
N VAL A 521 21.16 24.25 -8.01
CA VAL A 521 20.91 23.39 -6.86
C VAL A 521 19.41 23.21 -6.70
N VAL A 522 18.95 21.98 -6.53
CA VAL A 522 17.53 21.66 -6.44
C VAL A 522 17.21 21.03 -5.08
N GLU A 523 16.28 21.63 -4.35
CA GLU A 523 15.88 21.16 -3.03
C GLU A 523 14.63 20.27 -3.10
N ALA A 524 14.77 19.02 -2.69
CA ALA A 524 13.73 17.99 -2.61
C ALA A 524 13.58 17.44 -1.18
N ILE A 525 13.73 18.31 -0.17
CA ILE A 525 13.78 17.95 1.26
C ILE A 525 12.41 17.95 1.96
N GLY A 526 11.34 17.77 1.18
CA GLY A 526 9.96 17.73 1.67
C GLY A 526 9.11 18.92 1.26
N GLN A 527 7.81 18.81 1.55
CA GLN A 527 6.76 19.67 1.03
C GLN A 527 5.91 20.29 2.15
N MET A 528 5.12 21.29 1.79
CA MET A 528 4.16 21.96 2.67
C MET A 528 2.91 22.44 1.90
N THR A 529 1.82 22.66 2.63
CA THR A 529 0.58 23.21 2.08
C THR A 529 0.69 24.72 1.89
N ASP A 530 0.13 25.23 0.79
CA ASP A 530 -0.16 26.66 0.63
C ASP A 530 -1.47 26.99 1.36
N THR A 531 -1.37 27.72 2.47
CA THR A 531 -2.53 28.05 3.33
C THR A 531 -2.95 29.52 3.18
N ALA A 532 -2.45 30.25 2.18
CA ALA A 532 -2.71 31.67 2.03
C ALA A 532 -4.21 32.00 1.96
N LEU A 533 -5.01 31.11 1.35
CA LEU A 533 -6.46 31.29 1.20
C LEU A 533 -7.25 31.30 2.52
N LEU A 534 -6.66 30.84 3.62
CA LEU A 534 -7.30 30.83 4.93
C LEU A 534 -7.31 32.23 5.55
N GLY A 535 -6.29 33.05 5.28
CA GLY A 535 -6.06 34.30 6.00
C GLY A 535 -5.71 34.08 7.49
N GLU A 536 -5.33 35.15 8.19
CA GLU A 536 -4.90 35.08 9.60
C GLU A 536 -6.03 34.62 10.52
N ASP A 537 -7.20 35.27 10.44
CA ASP A 537 -8.36 35.00 11.30
C ASP A 537 -8.81 33.54 11.31
N LEU A 538 -8.87 32.90 10.14
CA LEU A 538 -9.28 31.49 10.06
C LEU A 538 -8.14 30.56 10.47
N THR A 539 -6.90 30.89 10.11
CA THR A 539 -5.72 30.11 10.50
C THR A 539 -5.62 29.99 12.02
N GLU A 540 -5.91 31.05 12.76
CA GLU A 540 -5.90 31.06 14.24
C GLU A 540 -7.04 30.24 14.87
N LYS A 541 -8.21 30.17 14.21
CA LYS A 541 -9.36 29.36 14.68
C LYS A 541 -9.18 27.87 14.42
N LEU A 542 -8.37 27.54 13.42
CA LEU A 542 -8.10 26.17 13.04
C LEU A 542 -7.05 25.53 13.96
N ALA A 543 -7.26 24.26 14.30
CA ALA A 543 -6.31 23.49 15.09
C ALA A 543 -5.20 22.92 14.21
N TRP A 544 -3.94 23.10 14.60
CA TRP A 544 -2.77 22.63 13.85
C TRP A 544 -1.84 21.77 14.70
N ASN A 545 -1.18 20.80 14.08
CA ASN A 545 -0.12 20.03 14.70
C ASN A 545 1.05 19.90 13.72
N ARG A 546 2.21 20.47 14.08
CA ARG A 546 3.44 20.45 13.25
C ARG A 546 3.20 20.87 11.79
N GLY A 547 2.37 21.89 11.59
CA GLY A 547 2.04 22.43 10.26
C GLY A 547 1.01 21.62 9.47
N ARG A 548 0.34 20.64 10.09
CA ARG A 548 -0.78 19.89 9.49
C ARG A 548 -2.09 20.27 10.15
N LEU A 549 -3.14 20.42 9.35
CA LEU A 549 -4.46 20.76 9.83
C LEU A 549 -5.05 19.57 10.59
N GLN A 550 -5.59 19.82 11.78
CA GLN A 550 -6.25 18.80 12.60
C GLN A 550 -7.73 18.71 12.23
N VAL A 551 -8.22 17.47 12.17
CA VAL A 551 -9.61 17.14 11.88
C VAL A 551 -10.09 16.01 12.78
N ASP A 552 -11.40 15.89 12.94
CA ASP A 552 -12.03 14.77 13.62
C ASP A 552 -12.03 13.48 12.77
N ALA A 553 -12.63 12.41 13.32
CA ALA A 553 -12.73 11.11 12.64
C ALA A 553 -13.49 11.18 11.30
N LYS A 554 -14.36 12.17 11.09
CA LYS A 554 -15.13 12.41 9.86
C LYS A 554 -14.48 13.48 8.96
N GLY A 555 -13.31 13.99 9.35
CA GLY A 555 -12.54 14.97 8.59
C GLY A 555 -13.03 16.42 8.75
N ARG A 556 -13.88 16.69 9.74
CA ARG A 556 -14.34 18.05 10.06
C ARG A 556 -13.27 18.78 10.84
N THR A 557 -13.06 20.06 10.53
CA THR A 557 -12.14 20.93 11.27
C THR A 557 -12.77 21.45 12.56
N SER A 558 -12.07 22.32 13.31
CA SER A 558 -12.66 23.05 14.44
C SER A 558 -13.79 24.02 14.01
N GLU A 559 -13.86 24.37 12.73
CA GLU A 559 -14.92 25.19 12.16
C GLU A 559 -16.05 24.30 11.60
N PRO A 560 -17.32 24.45 12.04
CA PRO A 560 -18.39 23.53 11.70
C PRO A 560 -18.73 23.42 10.20
N TRP A 561 -18.46 24.46 9.41
CA TRP A 561 -18.79 24.49 7.99
C TRP A 561 -17.67 23.91 7.10
N LEU A 562 -16.53 23.54 7.70
CA LEU A 562 -15.28 23.26 6.98
C LEU A 562 -14.73 21.87 7.30
N TRP A 563 -14.44 21.12 6.25
CA TRP A 563 -13.75 19.82 6.27
C TRP A 563 -12.40 19.91 5.59
N ALA A 564 -11.51 18.97 5.88
CA ALA A 564 -10.23 18.85 5.20
C ALA A 564 -9.81 17.39 4.98
N ALA A 565 -9.12 17.13 3.86
CA ALA A 565 -8.75 15.79 3.42
C ALA A 565 -7.36 15.74 2.78
N GLY A 566 -6.80 14.53 2.70
CA GLY A 566 -5.56 14.24 1.96
C GLY A 566 -4.31 14.77 2.65
N ASP A 567 -3.31 15.10 1.82
CA ASP A 567 -1.94 15.29 2.31
C ASP A 567 -1.76 16.44 3.30
N MET A 568 -2.63 17.47 3.25
CA MET A 568 -2.59 18.58 4.22
C MET A 568 -2.93 18.14 5.66
N VAL A 569 -3.59 16.99 5.81
CA VAL A 569 -3.93 16.36 7.09
C VAL A 569 -2.97 15.21 7.40
N ARG A 570 -2.78 14.27 6.47
CA ARG A 570 -2.11 12.98 6.73
C ARG A 570 -0.70 12.86 6.15
N GLY A 571 -0.30 13.75 5.26
CA GLY A 571 0.94 13.65 4.49
C GLY A 571 0.77 12.87 3.17
N PRO A 572 1.83 12.81 2.34
CA PRO A 572 1.75 12.38 0.95
C PRO A 572 1.53 10.87 0.81
N ASP A 573 0.37 10.45 0.33
CA ASP A 573 0.08 9.08 -0.10
C ASP A 573 -1.23 9.02 -0.89
N VAL A 574 -1.18 8.71 -2.19
CA VAL A 574 -2.34 8.78 -3.11
C VAL A 574 -3.52 7.94 -2.61
N VAL A 575 -3.29 6.68 -2.22
CA VAL A 575 -4.39 5.80 -1.78
C VAL A 575 -4.96 6.21 -0.42
N SER A 576 -4.15 6.81 0.46
CA SER A 576 -4.68 7.39 1.70
C SER A 576 -5.48 8.67 1.43
N ALA A 577 -5.10 9.46 0.44
CA ALA A 577 -5.87 10.63 0.01
C ALA A 577 -7.25 10.21 -0.53
N VAL A 578 -7.33 9.13 -1.30
CA VAL A 578 -8.61 8.51 -1.72
C VAL A 578 -9.44 8.11 -0.49
N ALA A 579 -8.86 7.38 0.46
CA ALA A 579 -9.55 6.97 1.69
C ALA A 579 -10.07 8.17 2.52
N ASP A 580 -9.27 9.23 2.63
CA ASP A 580 -9.68 10.46 3.32
C ASP A 580 -10.83 11.18 2.58
N GLY A 581 -10.84 11.13 1.24
CA GLY A 581 -11.95 11.64 0.42
C GLY A 581 -13.27 10.93 0.70
N HIS A 582 -13.28 9.59 0.69
CA HIS A 582 -14.45 8.77 1.03
C HIS A 582 -14.99 9.10 2.44
N ARG A 583 -14.08 9.17 3.42
CA ARG A 583 -14.41 9.47 4.82
C ARG A 583 -15.03 10.85 4.99
N VAL A 584 -14.49 11.86 4.30
CA VAL A 584 -15.03 13.23 4.32
C VAL A 584 -16.39 13.31 3.62
N ALA A 585 -16.57 12.64 2.48
CA ALA A 585 -17.84 12.59 1.79
C ALA A 585 -18.95 11.98 2.67
N ALA A 586 -18.68 10.85 3.32
CA ALA A 586 -19.60 10.23 4.28
C ALA A 586 -19.90 11.17 5.46
N GLY A 587 -18.88 11.81 6.02
CA GLY A 587 -19.01 12.77 7.10
C GLY A 587 -19.92 13.95 6.77
N ILE A 588 -19.76 14.53 5.58
CA ILE A 588 -20.58 15.63 5.07
C ILE A 588 -22.01 15.16 4.79
N HIS A 589 -22.18 14.02 4.12
CA HIS A 589 -23.52 13.49 3.83
C HIS A 589 -24.33 13.27 5.11
N ALA A 590 -23.74 12.67 6.13
CA ALA A 590 -24.38 12.48 7.43
C ALA A 590 -24.76 13.82 8.07
N ALA A 591 -23.86 14.81 8.05
CA ALA A 591 -24.10 16.13 8.62
C ALA A 591 -25.23 16.90 7.91
N LEU A 592 -25.34 16.81 6.59
CA LEU A 592 -26.31 17.57 5.80
C LEU A 592 -27.70 16.93 5.71
N THR A 593 -27.79 15.61 5.88
CA THR A 593 -29.06 14.86 5.79
C THR A 593 -29.64 14.47 7.15
N GLY A 594 -28.88 14.63 8.23
CA GLY A 594 -29.31 14.23 9.58
C GLY A 594 -29.40 12.72 9.79
N LYS A 595 -28.87 11.92 8.85
CA LYS A 595 -28.70 10.48 9.02
C LYS A 595 -27.30 10.23 9.58
N GLU A 596 -27.21 9.94 10.87
CA GLU A 596 -25.98 9.32 11.38
C GLU A 596 -25.91 7.90 10.81
N ASP A 597 -24.76 7.55 10.21
CA ASP A 597 -24.49 6.18 9.78
C ASP A 597 -24.69 5.23 10.97
N GLN A 598 -25.59 4.26 10.81
CA GLN A 598 -25.57 3.06 11.66
C GLN A 598 -24.27 2.34 11.31
N ALA A 599 -23.32 2.40 12.24
CA ALA A 599 -21.97 1.85 12.13
C ALA A 599 -21.95 0.37 11.73
#